data_AF-A0A970T6S5-F1
#
_entry.id   AF-A0A970T6S5-F1
#
_cell.length_a   1.000
_cell.length_b   1.000
_cell.length_c   1.000
_cell.angle_alpha   90.00
_cell.angle_beta   90.00
_cell.angle_gamma   90.00
#
_symmetry.space_group_name_H-M   'P 1'
#
loop_
_entity.id
_entity.type
_entity.pdbx_description
1 polymer ?
#
loop_
_entity_poly.entity_id
_entity_poly.type
_entity_poly.pdbx_seq_one_letter_code
_entity_poly.pdbx_strand_id
1 'polypeptide(L)'
;MKKILLSIAVLAGSILSLRAQDKIMITAYLPTYRISDMTDWGFVPYVDRIYFNGLSPNPEGVFEPVAGYTENLLTTVRKIKGRCEIYLSIGGGRGFRPEAMAELCLNPEKIPPFLEAFDVFLKENKIYDAIDGIDIDWEGRRVDEDAYLVFLQAIKKRFPDKGLTAAISSRHVSRAGRLIGALDQINMMCYTRFENGEHVPMSMFTRAIDEYLEEGVPKEKLLVGVPFYGRTDDLHNTSALTYADIYSRTGAKLSPDSNSHRRGDDVYLYNGPSLMYEKGAYLRSHNIKGIMIWEIAQDIPYKNELSLLRAIVKSNND
;
A
#
# COMPACT_ATOMS: atom_id res chain seq x y z
N MET A 1 -52.99 7.79 51.20
CA MET A 1 -52.42 8.79 50.26
C MET A 1 -51.07 8.28 49.78
N LYS A 2 -50.96 7.86 48.51
CA LYS A 2 -49.72 7.38 47.89
C LYS A 2 -48.83 8.59 47.59
N LYS A 3 -47.62 8.65 48.18
CA LYS A 3 -46.56 9.58 47.76
C LYS A 3 -45.79 8.91 46.62
N ILE A 4 -45.86 9.50 45.43
CA ILE A 4 -45.05 9.14 44.28
C ILE A 4 -43.67 9.78 44.48
N LEU A 5 -42.62 8.97 44.63
CA LEU A 5 -41.24 9.45 44.49
C LEU A 5 -40.91 9.47 42.99
N LEU A 6 -40.60 10.67 42.49
CA LEU A 6 -40.07 10.86 41.15
C LEU A 6 -38.53 10.75 41.22
N SER A 7 -37.97 9.62 40.80
CA SER A 7 -36.53 9.45 40.67
C SER A 7 -36.06 10.11 39.37
N ILE A 8 -35.31 11.20 39.48
CA ILE A 8 -34.61 11.80 38.33
C ILE A 8 -33.37 10.96 38.05
N ALA A 9 -33.42 10.15 36.99
CA ALA A 9 -32.25 9.49 36.44
C ALA A 9 -31.43 10.50 35.64
N VAL A 10 -30.28 10.92 36.17
CA VAL A 10 -29.27 11.65 35.40
C VAL A 10 -28.56 10.62 34.52
N LEU A 11 -28.87 10.60 33.23
CA LEU A 11 -28.07 9.88 32.23
C LEU A 11 -26.72 10.61 32.12
N ALA A 12 -25.68 10.06 32.75
CA ALA A 12 -24.32 10.43 32.47
C ALA A 12 -23.96 9.90 31.07
N GLY A 13 -24.16 10.73 30.05
CA GLY A 13 -23.62 10.47 28.72
C GLY A 13 -22.11 10.43 28.81
N SER A 14 -21.52 9.25 28.66
CA SER A 14 -20.09 9.07 28.48
C SER A 14 -19.68 9.72 27.16
N ILE A 15 -19.11 10.92 27.25
CA ILE A 15 -18.36 11.52 26.14
C ILE A 15 -17.14 10.62 25.95
N LEU A 16 -17.23 9.66 25.02
CA LEU A 16 -16.06 9.02 24.44
C LEU A 16 -15.27 10.13 23.76
N SER A 17 -14.27 10.65 24.47
CA SER A 17 -13.17 11.38 23.84
C SER A 17 -12.57 10.43 22.83
N LEU A 18 -12.88 10.65 21.54
CA LEU A 18 -12.14 10.11 20.42
C LEU A 18 -10.71 10.65 20.56
N ARG A 19 -9.87 9.95 21.31
CA ARG A 19 -8.43 10.21 21.27
C ARG A 19 -7.95 9.87 19.86
N ALA A 20 -7.14 10.76 19.29
CA ALA A 20 -6.42 10.46 18.08
C ALA A 20 -5.59 9.18 18.28
N GLN A 21 -5.44 8.39 17.22
CA GLN A 21 -4.58 7.21 17.21
C GLN A 21 -3.14 7.67 17.49
N ASP A 22 -2.46 7.01 18.43
CA ASP A 22 -1.11 7.42 18.87
C ASP A 22 -0.10 7.43 17.72
N LYS A 23 -0.21 6.46 16.79
CA LYS A 23 0.63 6.36 15.59
C LYS A 23 -0.12 5.70 14.44
N ILE A 24 0.09 6.16 13.21
CA ILE A 24 -0.35 5.46 12.00
C ILE A 24 0.55 4.27 11.69
N MET A 25 -0.03 3.25 11.06
CA MET A 25 0.73 2.15 10.46
C MET A 25 1.46 2.63 9.21
N ILE A 26 2.74 2.30 9.07
CA ILE A 26 3.56 2.61 7.89
C ILE A 26 3.85 1.32 7.14
N THR A 27 3.31 1.19 5.93
CA THR A 27 3.48 0.01 5.08
C THR A 27 4.12 0.39 3.76
N ALA A 28 4.85 -0.53 3.13
CA ALA A 28 5.52 -0.22 1.87
C ALA A 28 5.63 -1.42 0.94
N TYR A 29 5.48 -1.16 -0.36
CA TYR A 29 5.84 -2.11 -1.40
C TYR A 29 7.36 -2.14 -1.59
N LEU A 30 7.91 -3.35 -1.73
CA LEU A 30 9.30 -3.61 -2.10
C LEU A 30 9.31 -4.58 -3.29
N PRO A 31 9.46 -4.09 -4.53
CA PRO A 31 9.49 -4.93 -5.70
C PRO A 31 10.74 -5.80 -5.78
N THR A 32 10.60 -7.03 -6.29
CA THR A 32 11.73 -7.96 -6.44
C THR A 32 12.87 -7.40 -7.28
N TYR A 33 12.59 -6.55 -8.26
CA TYR A 33 13.61 -5.92 -9.11
C TYR A 33 14.45 -4.87 -8.38
N ARG A 34 14.13 -4.55 -7.12
CA ARG A 34 14.92 -3.67 -6.25
C ARG A 34 15.92 -4.42 -5.38
N ILE A 35 15.88 -5.74 -5.39
CA ILE A 35 16.79 -6.56 -4.59
C ILE A 35 18.11 -6.75 -5.34
N SER A 36 19.20 -6.35 -4.71
CA SER A 36 20.58 -6.47 -5.15
C SER A 36 21.52 -6.34 -3.95
N ASP A 37 22.83 -6.52 -4.16
CA ASP A 37 23.84 -6.28 -3.12
C ASP A 37 23.89 -4.82 -2.63
N MET A 38 23.35 -3.89 -3.43
CA MET A 38 23.30 -2.46 -3.13
C MET A 38 22.00 -2.01 -2.45
N THR A 39 21.05 -2.91 -2.20
CA THR A 39 19.78 -2.56 -1.57
C THR A 39 20.02 -2.02 -0.16
N ASP A 40 19.57 -0.78 0.09
CA ASP A 40 19.62 -0.17 1.42
C ASP A 40 18.48 -0.71 2.29
N TRP A 41 18.84 -1.41 3.37
CA TRP A 41 17.90 -1.97 4.35
C TRP A 41 17.68 -1.04 5.55
N GLY A 42 18.18 0.20 5.51
CA GLY A 42 18.05 1.18 6.59
C GLY A 42 16.62 1.60 6.91
N PHE A 43 15.66 1.34 6.01
CA PHE A 43 14.23 1.61 6.23
C PHE A 43 13.54 0.62 7.17
N VAL A 44 14.09 -0.60 7.33
CA VAL A 44 13.40 -1.72 7.99
C VAL A 44 12.90 -1.40 9.41
N PRO A 45 13.64 -0.69 10.27
CA PRO A 45 13.16 -0.35 11.62
C PRO A 45 11.97 0.63 11.66
N TYR A 46 11.59 1.21 10.52
CA TYR A 46 10.65 2.33 10.43
C TYR A 46 9.39 2.01 9.62
N VAL A 47 9.22 0.75 9.23
CA VAL A 47 8.04 0.24 8.54
C VAL A 47 7.43 -0.87 9.38
N ASP A 48 6.11 -0.90 9.48
CA ASP A 48 5.37 -1.95 10.19
C ASP A 48 5.13 -3.17 9.30
N ARG A 49 5.04 -2.98 7.97
CA ARG A 49 4.82 -4.06 6.98
C ARG A 49 5.52 -3.79 5.66
N ILE A 50 6.08 -4.84 5.06
CA ILE A 50 6.53 -4.88 3.68
C ILE A 50 5.62 -5.79 2.83
N TYR A 51 5.14 -5.26 1.72
CA TYR A 51 4.55 -6.02 0.62
C TYR A 51 5.65 -6.36 -0.38
N PHE A 52 6.18 -7.58 -0.31
CA PHE A 52 7.19 -8.03 -1.26
C PHE A 52 6.51 -8.35 -2.59
N ASN A 53 6.79 -7.53 -3.61
CA ASN A 53 6.04 -7.52 -4.85
C ASN A 53 6.79 -8.18 -6.00
N GLY A 54 6.08 -8.95 -6.81
CA GLY A 54 6.65 -9.56 -8.01
C GLY A 54 6.15 -10.97 -8.33
N LEU A 55 5.23 -11.51 -7.54
CA LEU A 55 4.48 -12.70 -7.97
C LEU A 55 3.38 -12.29 -8.92
N SER A 56 3.22 -13.05 -9.98
CA SER A 56 2.07 -12.97 -10.86
C SER A 56 1.89 -14.34 -11.49
N PRO A 57 0.66 -14.75 -11.84
CA PRO A 57 0.45 -15.91 -12.69
C PRO A 57 1.19 -15.73 -14.02
N ASN A 58 1.49 -16.85 -14.67
CA ASN A 58 1.89 -16.84 -16.08
C ASN A 58 0.69 -16.55 -17.00
N PRO A 59 0.90 -16.29 -18.31
CA PRO A 59 -0.19 -15.95 -19.22
C PRO A 59 -1.35 -16.96 -19.26
N GLU A 60 -1.12 -18.21 -18.87
CA GLU A 60 -2.12 -19.28 -18.78
C GLU A 60 -2.87 -19.29 -17.44
N GLY A 61 -2.56 -18.38 -16.51
CA GLY A 61 -3.16 -18.30 -15.18
C GLY A 61 -2.56 -19.28 -14.17
N VAL A 62 -1.38 -19.83 -14.44
CA VAL A 62 -0.70 -20.83 -13.58
C VAL A 62 0.34 -20.15 -12.69
N PHE A 63 0.53 -20.67 -11.48
CA PHE A 63 1.54 -20.17 -10.55
C PHE A 63 2.94 -20.49 -11.07
N GLU A 64 3.70 -19.45 -11.39
CA GLU A 64 5.07 -19.57 -11.88
C GLU A 64 5.87 -18.32 -11.47
N PRO A 65 6.69 -18.40 -10.41
CA PRO A 65 7.54 -17.29 -10.01
C PRO A 65 8.49 -16.90 -11.14
N VAL A 66 8.66 -15.60 -11.38
CA VAL A 66 9.64 -15.12 -12.35
C VAL A 66 11.07 -15.44 -11.90
N ALA A 67 11.99 -15.54 -12.86
CA ALA A 67 13.40 -15.81 -12.59
C ALA A 67 13.97 -14.83 -11.54
N GLY A 68 14.70 -15.37 -10.56
CA GLY A 68 15.29 -14.59 -9.46
C GLY A 68 14.32 -14.21 -8.34
N TYR A 69 13.00 -14.34 -8.51
CA TYR A 69 12.03 -13.96 -7.46
C TYR A 69 12.29 -14.69 -6.15
N THR A 70 12.47 -16.02 -6.20
CA THR A 70 12.66 -16.85 -5.02
C THR A 70 13.92 -16.46 -4.24
N GLU A 71 15.04 -16.23 -4.92
CA GLU A 71 16.29 -15.80 -4.28
C GLU A 71 16.14 -14.43 -3.61
N ASN A 72 15.52 -13.48 -4.31
CA ASN A 72 15.25 -12.14 -3.82
C ASN A 72 14.29 -12.14 -2.61
N LEU A 73 13.27 -13.01 -2.64
CA LEU A 73 12.37 -13.22 -1.51
C LEU A 73 13.12 -13.76 -0.31
N LEU A 74 13.93 -14.80 -0.48
CA LEU A 74 14.71 -15.39 0.61
C LEU A 74 15.70 -14.38 1.21
N THR A 75 16.31 -13.53 0.38
CA THR A 75 17.15 -12.40 0.84
C THR A 75 16.33 -11.41 1.66
N THR A 76 15.16 -11.00 1.17
CA THR A 76 14.26 -10.09 1.88
C THR A 76 13.83 -10.66 3.22
N VAL A 77 13.34 -11.90 3.25
CA VAL A 77 12.93 -12.59 4.49
C VAL A 77 14.07 -12.61 5.51
N ARG A 78 15.31 -12.94 5.11
CA ARG A 78 16.46 -12.91 6.03
C ARG A 78 16.75 -11.52 6.61
N LYS A 79 16.46 -10.45 5.87
CA LYS A 79 16.74 -9.06 6.28
C LYS A 79 15.67 -8.47 7.19
N ILE A 80 14.41 -8.89 7.03
CA ILE A 80 13.27 -8.21 7.67
C ILE A 80 12.49 -9.08 8.68
N LYS A 81 12.62 -10.42 8.63
CA LYS A 81 11.89 -11.32 9.53
C LYS A 81 12.10 -10.94 10.99
N GLY A 82 11.00 -10.83 11.73
CA GLY A 82 10.97 -10.46 13.14
C GLY A 82 11.15 -8.96 13.42
N ARG A 83 11.20 -8.11 12.38
CA ARG A 83 11.30 -6.65 12.50
C ARG A 83 10.05 -5.92 12.02
N CYS A 84 9.45 -6.40 10.93
CA CYS A 84 8.18 -5.93 10.39
C CYS A 84 7.43 -7.11 9.78
N GLU A 85 6.13 -6.93 9.52
CA GLU A 85 5.31 -7.93 8.84
C GLU A 85 5.77 -8.12 7.37
N ILE A 86 5.64 -9.33 6.86
CA ILE A 86 5.96 -9.69 5.47
C ILE A 86 4.70 -10.20 4.77
N TYR A 87 4.25 -9.46 3.77
CA TYR A 87 3.14 -9.86 2.91
C TYR A 87 3.69 -10.15 1.51
N LEU A 88 3.23 -11.23 0.89
CA LEU A 88 3.56 -11.51 -0.51
C LEU A 88 2.48 -10.92 -1.41
N SER A 89 2.89 -9.99 -2.29
CA SER A 89 1.98 -9.35 -3.24
C SER A 89 1.91 -10.14 -4.55
N ILE A 90 0.69 -10.54 -4.93
CA ILE A 90 0.38 -11.27 -6.15
C ILE A 90 -0.40 -10.36 -7.10
N GLY A 91 0.16 -10.12 -8.28
CA GLY A 91 -0.39 -9.27 -9.32
C GLY A 91 0.56 -8.16 -9.74
N GLY A 92 0.03 -6.96 -9.88
CA GLY A 92 0.73 -5.76 -10.30
C GLY A 92 0.19 -5.19 -11.61
N GLY A 93 0.27 -3.86 -11.74
CA GLY A 93 -0.05 -3.14 -12.97
C GLY A 93 1.05 -3.19 -14.03
N ARG A 94 1.34 -2.02 -14.61
CA ARG A 94 2.24 -1.88 -15.76
C ARG A 94 3.66 -2.36 -15.43
N GLY A 95 4.17 -3.31 -16.21
CA GLY A 95 5.48 -3.95 -15.96
C GLY A 95 5.38 -5.34 -15.34
N PHE A 96 4.18 -5.73 -14.89
CA PHE A 96 3.82 -7.09 -14.50
C PHE A 96 2.88 -7.70 -15.56
N ARG A 97 2.01 -8.65 -15.15
CA ARG A 97 1.10 -9.37 -16.05
C ARG A 97 -0.36 -9.21 -15.57
N PRO A 98 -0.96 -8.01 -15.64
CA PRO A 98 -2.35 -7.80 -15.23
C PRO A 98 -3.33 -8.71 -15.99
N GLU A 99 -3.00 -9.05 -17.22
CA GLU A 99 -3.82 -9.91 -18.06
C GLU A 99 -3.76 -11.38 -17.62
N ALA A 100 -2.65 -11.80 -17.01
CA ALA A 100 -2.53 -13.12 -16.39
C ALA A 100 -3.33 -13.22 -15.08
N MET A 101 -3.41 -12.12 -14.31
CA MET A 101 -4.33 -12.05 -13.18
C MET A 101 -5.78 -12.17 -13.61
N ALA A 102 -6.15 -11.51 -14.72
CA ALA A 102 -7.48 -11.66 -15.30
C ALA A 102 -7.73 -13.09 -15.77
N GLU A 103 -6.74 -13.74 -16.40
CA GLU A 103 -6.85 -15.14 -16.81
C GLU A 103 -7.04 -16.09 -15.62
N LEU A 104 -6.36 -15.88 -14.50
CA LEU A 104 -6.57 -16.67 -13.30
C LEU A 104 -7.95 -16.44 -12.69
N CYS A 105 -8.34 -15.17 -12.49
CA CYS A 105 -9.52 -14.85 -11.69
C CYS A 105 -10.84 -15.06 -12.46
N LEU A 106 -10.85 -14.83 -13.77
CA LEU A 106 -12.05 -15.02 -14.61
C LEU A 106 -12.32 -16.49 -14.96
N ASN A 107 -11.40 -17.41 -14.63
CA ASN A 107 -11.51 -18.85 -14.86
C ASN A 107 -11.38 -19.59 -13.51
N PRO A 108 -12.46 -19.67 -12.71
CA PRO A 108 -12.39 -20.07 -11.30
C PRO A 108 -11.86 -21.50 -11.08
N GLU A 109 -11.93 -22.38 -12.07
CA GLU A 109 -11.31 -23.70 -12.03
C GLU A 109 -9.78 -23.68 -11.95
N LYS A 110 -9.14 -22.56 -12.32
CA LYS A 110 -7.68 -22.35 -12.19
C LYS A 110 -7.25 -21.94 -10.79
N ILE A 111 -8.17 -21.41 -9.98
CA ILE A 111 -7.85 -20.90 -8.64
C ILE A 111 -7.33 -22.00 -7.70
N PRO A 112 -7.98 -23.19 -7.56
CA PRO A 112 -7.47 -24.24 -6.69
C PRO A 112 -6.04 -24.71 -7.00
N PRO A 113 -5.68 -25.09 -8.26
CA PRO A 113 -4.31 -25.51 -8.56
C PRO A 113 -3.29 -24.37 -8.41
N PHE A 114 -3.67 -23.12 -8.70
CA PHE A 114 -2.81 -21.97 -8.45
C PHE A 114 -2.46 -21.82 -6.96
N LEU A 115 -3.47 -21.86 -6.08
CA LEU A 115 -3.27 -21.72 -4.63
C LEU A 115 -2.57 -22.94 -4.02
N GLU A 116 -2.78 -24.14 -4.56
CA GLU A 116 -2.04 -25.34 -4.17
C GLU A 116 -0.55 -25.22 -4.51
N ALA A 117 -0.22 -24.82 -5.74
CA ALA A 117 1.16 -24.60 -6.15
C ALA A 117 1.84 -23.48 -5.35
N PHE A 118 1.11 -22.40 -5.03
CA PHE A 118 1.61 -21.34 -4.16
C PHE A 118 1.91 -21.86 -2.74
N ASP A 119 1.03 -22.65 -2.14
CA ASP A 119 1.25 -23.26 -0.83
C ASP A 119 2.46 -24.23 -0.84
N VAL A 120 2.59 -25.06 -1.88
CA VAL A 120 3.78 -25.92 -2.08
C VAL A 120 5.05 -25.07 -2.14
N PHE A 121 5.05 -24.00 -2.94
CA PHE A 121 6.17 -23.07 -3.04
C PHE A 121 6.55 -22.48 -1.68
N LEU A 122 5.58 -22.07 -0.86
CA LEU A 122 5.84 -21.54 0.49
C LEU A 122 6.48 -22.58 1.41
N LYS A 123 6.01 -23.83 1.35
CA LYS A 123 6.49 -24.94 2.18
C LYS A 123 7.88 -25.41 1.78
N GLU A 124 8.12 -25.62 0.49
CA GLU A 124 9.42 -26.07 -0.03
C GLU A 124 10.54 -25.06 0.25
N ASN A 125 10.23 -23.76 0.17
CA ASN A 125 11.16 -22.69 0.49
C ASN A 125 11.23 -22.36 1.99
N LYS A 126 10.44 -23.05 2.84
CA LYS A 126 10.40 -22.86 4.30
C LYS A 126 10.07 -21.42 4.72
N ILE A 127 9.18 -20.76 3.96
CA ILE A 127 8.76 -19.37 4.17
C ILE A 127 7.32 -19.24 4.67
N TYR A 128 6.53 -20.33 4.72
CA TYR A 128 5.14 -20.28 5.20
C TYR A 128 5.00 -19.59 6.57
N ASP A 129 5.86 -19.96 7.52
CA ASP A 129 5.87 -19.37 8.88
C ASP A 129 6.62 -18.04 8.96
N ALA A 130 7.27 -17.61 7.87
CA ALA A 130 7.99 -16.35 7.80
C ALA A 130 7.14 -15.21 7.23
N ILE A 131 6.00 -15.52 6.61
CA ILE A 131 5.07 -14.53 6.07
C ILE A 131 3.83 -14.40 6.96
N ASP A 132 3.35 -13.17 7.05
CA ASP A 132 2.22 -12.77 7.88
C ASP A 132 0.94 -12.63 7.05
N GLY A 133 1.08 -12.44 5.73
CA GLY A 133 -0.07 -12.25 4.87
C GLY A 133 0.18 -12.33 3.37
N ILE A 134 -0.92 -12.15 2.64
CA ILE A 134 -0.99 -12.14 1.19
C ILE A 134 -1.67 -10.83 0.78
N ASP A 135 -1.11 -10.16 -0.21
CA ASP A 135 -1.69 -8.96 -0.81
C ASP A 135 -2.03 -9.24 -2.27
N ILE A 136 -3.19 -8.77 -2.74
CA ILE A 136 -3.59 -8.92 -4.14
C ILE A 136 -3.62 -7.56 -4.83
N ASP A 137 -2.88 -7.48 -5.93
CA ASP A 137 -2.79 -6.28 -6.76
C ASP A 137 -3.33 -6.56 -8.16
N TRP A 138 -4.62 -6.94 -8.24
CA TRP A 138 -5.26 -7.17 -9.53
C TRP A 138 -5.64 -5.84 -10.19
N GLU A 139 -4.74 -5.35 -11.03
CA GLU A 139 -4.92 -4.18 -11.88
C GLU A 139 -5.33 -4.54 -13.32
N GLY A 140 -5.66 -3.52 -14.11
CA GLY A 140 -5.92 -3.64 -15.54
C GLY A 140 -7.38 -3.41 -15.93
N ARG A 141 -7.67 -3.58 -17.23
CA ARG A 141 -8.99 -3.25 -17.81
C ARG A 141 -10.04 -4.33 -17.58
N ARG A 142 -9.62 -5.55 -17.21
CA ARG A 142 -10.48 -6.74 -17.10
C ARG A 142 -10.75 -7.16 -15.65
N VAL A 143 -10.58 -6.25 -14.69
CA VAL A 143 -10.89 -6.53 -13.28
C VAL A 143 -12.41 -6.61 -13.12
N ASP A 144 -12.89 -7.83 -12.86
CA ASP A 144 -14.28 -8.13 -12.51
C ASP A 144 -14.40 -8.33 -11.00
N GLU A 145 -15.31 -7.61 -10.35
CA GLU A 145 -15.36 -7.55 -8.88
C GLU A 145 -15.91 -8.85 -8.25
N ASP A 146 -16.78 -9.57 -8.95
CA ASP A 146 -17.32 -10.85 -8.47
C ASP A 146 -16.27 -11.95 -8.57
N ALA A 147 -15.57 -12.03 -9.70
CA ALA A 147 -14.42 -12.90 -9.87
C ALA A 147 -13.32 -12.58 -8.84
N TYR A 148 -13.09 -11.30 -8.55
CA TYR A 148 -12.10 -10.88 -7.56
C TYR A 148 -12.52 -11.36 -6.17
N LEU A 149 -13.78 -11.15 -5.79
CA LEU A 149 -14.30 -11.63 -4.51
C LEU A 149 -14.17 -13.15 -4.36
N VAL A 150 -14.46 -13.93 -5.41
CA VAL A 150 -14.27 -15.38 -5.43
C VAL A 150 -12.81 -15.75 -5.16
N PHE A 151 -11.87 -15.06 -5.81
CA PHE A 151 -10.44 -15.32 -5.60
C PHE A 151 -9.98 -14.97 -4.18
N LEU A 152 -10.40 -13.82 -3.63
CA LEU A 152 -10.10 -13.41 -2.26
C LEU A 152 -10.64 -14.41 -1.23
N GLN A 153 -11.87 -14.88 -1.41
CA GLN A 153 -12.48 -15.90 -0.55
C GLN A 153 -11.73 -17.23 -0.61
N ALA A 154 -11.28 -17.64 -1.80
CA ALA A 154 -10.48 -18.85 -1.98
C ALA A 154 -9.13 -18.75 -1.26
N ILE A 155 -8.46 -17.60 -1.34
CA ILE A 155 -7.22 -17.33 -0.60
C ILE A 155 -7.48 -17.44 0.91
N LYS A 156 -8.49 -16.74 1.43
CA LYS A 156 -8.78 -16.74 2.88
C LYS A 156 -9.14 -18.14 3.38
N LYS A 157 -9.84 -18.93 2.58
CA LYS A 157 -10.16 -20.34 2.89
C LYS A 157 -8.91 -21.21 2.95
N ARG A 158 -7.95 -21.02 2.04
CA ARG A 158 -6.72 -21.82 1.98
C ARG A 158 -5.70 -21.41 3.06
N PHE A 159 -5.62 -20.12 3.36
CA PHE A 159 -4.65 -19.52 4.28
C PHE A 159 -5.37 -18.76 5.42
N PRO A 160 -6.17 -19.44 6.26
CA PRO A 160 -7.00 -18.78 7.26
C PRO A 160 -6.19 -18.09 8.36
N ASP A 161 -4.94 -18.53 8.59
CA ASP A 161 -3.99 -17.96 9.56
C ASP A 161 -3.24 -16.73 9.02
N LYS A 162 -3.40 -16.40 7.74
CA LYS A 162 -2.72 -15.28 7.09
C LYS A 162 -3.64 -14.07 6.95
N GLY A 163 -3.03 -12.88 7.05
CA GLY A 163 -3.70 -11.63 6.69
C GLY A 163 -3.93 -11.53 5.18
N LEU A 164 -5.01 -10.86 4.78
CA LEU A 164 -5.37 -10.67 3.38
C LEU A 164 -5.65 -9.19 3.09
N THR A 165 -4.90 -8.61 2.17
CA THR A 165 -5.08 -7.22 1.71
C THR A 165 -5.23 -7.16 0.20
N ALA A 166 -5.68 -6.00 -0.30
CA ALA A 166 -5.67 -5.72 -1.72
C ALA A 166 -5.29 -4.27 -2.02
N ALA A 167 -4.53 -4.07 -3.10
CA ALA A 167 -4.34 -2.78 -3.72
C ALA A 167 -5.52 -2.43 -4.62
N ILE A 168 -6.12 -1.26 -4.38
CA ILE A 168 -7.27 -0.78 -5.15
C ILE A 168 -7.04 0.69 -5.53
N SER A 169 -7.26 1.03 -6.79
CA SER A 169 -7.06 2.38 -7.30
C SER A 169 -8.00 3.38 -6.63
N SER A 170 -7.49 4.56 -6.28
CA SER A 170 -8.34 5.70 -5.88
C SER A 170 -9.32 6.16 -6.98
N ARG A 171 -9.23 5.62 -8.20
CA ARG A 171 -10.21 5.82 -9.30
C ARG A 171 -11.32 4.76 -9.36
N HIS A 172 -11.24 3.72 -8.53
CA HIS A 172 -12.16 2.58 -8.51
C HIS A 172 -12.76 2.41 -7.11
N VAL A 173 -13.37 3.47 -6.59
CA VAL A 173 -13.83 3.58 -5.20
C VAL A 173 -14.90 2.52 -4.87
N SER A 174 -15.89 2.32 -5.74
CA SER A 174 -16.95 1.31 -5.56
C SER A 174 -16.40 -0.12 -5.37
N ARG A 175 -15.27 -0.43 -6.03
CA ARG A 175 -14.58 -1.72 -5.89
C ARG A 175 -14.08 -1.92 -4.45
N ALA A 176 -13.61 -0.86 -3.82
CA ALA A 176 -13.14 -0.92 -2.43
C ALA A 176 -14.29 -1.27 -1.48
N GLY A 177 -15.44 -0.59 -1.61
CA GLY A 177 -16.64 -0.87 -0.81
C GLY A 177 -17.15 -2.30 -0.98
N ARG A 178 -17.12 -2.84 -2.21
CA ARG A 178 -17.56 -4.21 -2.47
C ARG A 178 -16.64 -5.28 -1.87
N LEU A 179 -15.32 -5.05 -1.90
CA LEU A 179 -14.34 -6.08 -1.53
C LEU A 179 -13.92 -6.03 -0.05
N ILE A 180 -14.13 -4.91 0.66
CA ILE A 180 -13.64 -4.74 2.04
C ILE A 180 -14.19 -5.77 3.04
N GLY A 181 -15.34 -6.38 2.76
CA GLY A 181 -15.92 -7.45 3.58
C GLY A 181 -15.06 -8.74 3.60
N ALA A 182 -14.26 -8.97 2.56
CA ALA A 182 -13.37 -10.14 2.46
C ALA A 182 -11.90 -9.83 2.86
N LEU A 183 -11.59 -8.57 3.11
CA LEU A 183 -10.22 -8.09 3.32
C LEU A 183 -10.00 -7.64 4.78
N ASP A 184 -8.79 -7.86 5.27
CA ASP A 184 -8.36 -7.30 6.55
C ASP A 184 -8.09 -5.80 6.40
N GLN A 185 -7.45 -5.39 5.29
CA GLN A 185 -7.16 -3.99 4.95
C GLN A 185 -7.15 -3.74 3.44
N ILE A 186 -7.33 -2.49 3.02
CA ILE A 186 -7.15 -2.02 1.64
C ILE A 186 -5.96 -1.07 1.55
N ASN A 187 -5.13 -1.29 0.54
CA ASN A 187 -4.06 -0.40 0.11
C ASN A 187 -4.60 0.51 -1.01
N MET A 188 -5.08 1.71 -0.67
CA MET A 188 -5.60 2.67 -1.64
C MET A 188 -4.46 3.24 -2.49
N MET A 189 -4.42 2.99 -3.80
CA MET A 189 -3.43 3.59 -4.69
C MET A 189 -3.80 5.05 -5.02
N CYS A 190 -3.41 5.96 -4.12
CA CYS A 190 -3.63 7.41 -4.23
C CYS A 190 -2.39 8.12 -4.80
N TYR A 191 -2.04 7.78 -6.04
CA TYR A 191 -0.92 8.34 -6.79
C TYR A 191 -1.16 8.24 -8.30
N THR A 192 -0.29 8.86 -9.10
CA THR A 192 -0.47 9.06 -10.56
C THR A 192 -1.83 9.73 -10.86
N ARG A 193 -2.15 10.74 -10.04
CA ARG A 193 -3.27 11.66 -10.22
C ARG A 193 -2.75 13.08 -9.97
N PHE A 194 -3.22 14.03 -10.75
CA PHE A 194 -2.71 15.39 -10.73
C PHE A 194 -3.86 16.39 -10.63
N GLU A 195 -3.63 17.47 -9.91
CA GLU A 195 -4.56 18.58 -9.74
C GLU A 195 -3.75 19.86 -9.56
N ASN A 196 -4.10 20.90 -10.31
CA ASN A 196 -3.44 22.21 -10.25
C ASN A 196 -1.91 22.18 -10.44
N GLY A 197 -1.41 21.25 -11.26
CA GLY A 197 0.03 21.10 -11.50
C GLY A 197 0.79 20.45 -10.33
N GLU A 198 0.09 19.73 -9.45
CA GLU A 198 0.67 18.96 -8.35
C GLU A 198 0.30 17.48 -8.44
N HIS A 199 1.19 16.61 -7.97
CA HIS A 199 0.96 15.18 -7.91
C HIS A 199 0.27 14.83 -6.58
N VAL A 200 -1.02 14.50 -6.60
CA VAL A 200 -1.83 14.22 -5.39
C VAL A 200 -1.59 15.23 -4.26
N PRO A 201 -1.99 16.51 -4.44
CA PRO A 201 -1.96 17.50 -3.36
C PRO A 201 -2.89 17.09 -2.20
N MET A 202 -2.78 17.79 -1.05
CA MET A 202 -3.60 17.47 0.14
C MET A 202 -5.11 17.45 -0.16
N SER A 203 -5.61 18.39 -0.96
CA SER A 203 -7.03 18.43 -1.39
C SER A 203 -7.49 17.13 -2.06
N MET A 204 -6.68 16.58 -2.95
CA MET A 204 -6.97 15.32 -3.62
C MET A 204 -6.81 14.13 -2.68
N PHE A 205 -5.79 14.17 -1.82
CA PHE A 205 -5.52 13.10 -0.85
C PHE A 205 -6.68 12.92 0.13
N THR A 206 -7.19 14.01 0.72
CA THR A 206 -8.31 13.96 1.67
C THR A 206 -9.61 13.58 0.99
N ARG A 207 -9.89 14.14 -0.20
CA ARG A 207 -11.09 13.76 -0.98
C ARG A 207 -11.12 12.27 -1.31
N ALA A 208 -9.99 11.68 -1.72
CA ALA A 208 -9.93 10.26 -2.03
C ALA A 208 -10.16 9.37 -0.79
N ILE A 209 -9.77 9.84 0.39
CA ILE A 209 -10.09 9.17 1.66
C ILE A 209 -11.59 9.21 1.89
N ASP A 210 -12.20 10.40 1.80
CA ASP A 210 -13.64 10.58 2.04
C ASP A 210 -14.47 9.69 1.09
N GLU A 211 -14.11 9.63 -0.20
CA GLU A 211 -14.73 8.74 -1.19
C GLU A 211 -14.70 7.26 -0.74
N TYR A 212 -13.57 6.77 -0.24
CA TYR A 212 -13.45 5.38 0.25
C TYR A 212 -14.30 5.13 1.50
N LEU A 213 -14.38 6.11 2.40
CA LEU A 213 -15.20 6.01 3.61
C LEU A 213 -16.70 6.03 3.26
N GLU A 214 -17.11 6.83 2.27
CA GLU A 214 -18.49 6.88 1.77
C GLU A 214 -18.94 5.56 1.13
N GLU A 215 -18.02 4.83 0.47
CA GLU A 215 -18.25 3.46 -0.02
C GLU A 215 -18.22 2.39 1.10
N GLY A 216 -18.07 2.79 2.35
CA GLY A 216 -18.18 1.91 3.52
C GLY A 216 -16.89 1.22 3.93
N VAL A 217 -15.73 1.64 3.43
CA VAL A 217 -14.43 1.14 3.90
C VAL A 217 -14.18 1.69 5.32
N PRO A 218 -14.01 0.84 6.35
CA PRO A 218 -13.74 1.33 7.70
C PRO A 218 -12.36 1.99 7.79
N LYS A 219 -12.24 3.05 8.59
CA LYS A 219 -10.99 3.81 8.77
C LYS A 219 -9.83 2.94 9.23
N GLU A 220 -10.11 2.01 10.15
CA GLU A 220 -9.18 1.04 10.73
C GLU A 220 -8.69 -0.03 9.73
N LYS A 221 -9.31 -0.11 8.55
CA LYS A 221 -8.91 -0.98 7.45
C LYS A 221 -8.27 -0.24 6.27
N LEU A 222 -8.20 1.10 6.30
CA LEU A 222 -7.74 1.90 5.16
C LEU A 222 -6.28 2.33 5.29
N LEU A 223 -5.42 1.84 4.40
CA LEU A 223 -4.05 2.32 4.20
C LEU A 223 -4.00 3.19 2.94
N VAL A 224 -3.54 4.44 3.07
CA VAL A 224 -3.60 5.43 1.97
C VAL A 224 -2.26 5.52 1.28
N GLY A 225 -2.23 5.29 -0.03
CA GLY A 225 -1.03 5.23 -0.86
C GLY A 225 -0.37 6.59 -1.08
N VAL A 226 0.95 6.64 -1.03
CA VAL A 226 1.77 7.80 -1.43
C VAL A 226 2.91 7.40 -2.37
N PRO A 227 3.27 8.27 -3.34
CA PRO A 227 4.32 7.99 -4.31
C PRO A 227 5.70 8.43 -3.80
N PHE A 228 6.70 7.55 -3.89
CA PHE A 228 8.12 7.90 -3.70
C PHE A 228 8.82 8.21 -5.02
N TYR A 229 8.05 8.68 -6.01
CA TYR A 229 8.51 9.01 -7.35
C TYR A 229 7.82 10.27 -7.85
N GLY A 230 8.44 10.91 -8.84
CA GLY A 230 7.86 11.99 -9.63
C GLY A 230 7.42 11.54 -11.01
N ARG A 231 6.38 12.17 -11.55
CA ARG A 231 5.87 11.96 -12.92
C ARG A 231 5.47 13.26 -13.56
N THR A 232 5.46 13.28 -14.89
CA THR A 232 4.83 14.36 -15.65
C THR A 232 3.30 14.25 -15.54
N ASP A 233 2.61 15.40 -15.61
CA ASP A 233 1.15 15.46 -15.72
C ASP A 233 0.68 15.14 -17.16
N ASP A 234 1.19 14.03 -17.68
CA ASP A 234 0.77 13.43 -18.93
C ASP A 234 0.73 11.92 -18.72
N LEU A 235 -0.49 11.37 -18.64
CA LEU A 235 -0.71 9.95 -18.39
C LEU A 235 -0.28 9.07 -19.58
N HIS A 236 -0.10 9.64 -20.78
CA HIS A 236 0.49 8.93 -21.90
C HIS A 236 2.02 8.85 -21.79
N ASN A 237 2.63 9.82 -21.10
CA ASN A 237 4.04 9.79 -20.78
C ASN A 237 4.32 8.81 -19.63
N THR A 238 5.04 7.74 -19.97
CA THR A 238 5.38 6.71 -19.00
C THR A 238 6.61 7.05 -18.16
N SER A 239 7.26 8.18 -18.41
CA SER A 239 8.46 8.61 -17.70
C SER A 239 8.16 8.89 -16.23
N ALA A 240 9.05 8.39 -15.38
CA ALA A 240 9.05 8.66 -13.96
C ALA A 240 10.49 8.84 -13.49
N LEU A 241 10.68 9.63 -12.43
CA LEU A 241 11.94 9.71 -11.70
C LEU A 241 11.71 9.21 -10.29
N THR A 242 12.62 8.38 -9.77
CA THR A 242 12.59 8.07 -8.33
C THR A 242 12.88 9.33 -7.53
N TYR A 243 12.43 9.40 -6.28
CA TYR A 243 12.82 10.52 -5.42
C TYR A 243 14.35 10.59 -5.24
N ALA A 244 15.03 9.43 -5.17
CA ALA A 244 16.50 9.35 -5.17
C ALA A 244 17.14 9.96 -6.43
N ASP A 245 16.56 9.75 -7.61
CA ASP A 245 17.04 10.39 -8.85
C ASP A 245 16.89 11.92 -8.80
N ILE A 246 15.74 12.41 -8.32
CA ILE A 246 15.47 13.84 -8.16
C ILE A 246 16.47 14.44 -7.15
N TYR A 247 16.68 13.79 -6.02
CA TYR A 247 17.65 14.20 -5.01
C TYR A 247 19.08 14.20 -5.56
N SER A 248 19.51 13.17 -6.29
CA SER A 248 20.86 13.09 -6.85
C SER A 248 21.20 14.24 -7.81
N ARG A 249 20.18 14.84 -8.46
CA ARG A 249 20.33 15.94 -9.43
C ARG A 249 20.26 17.32 -8.80
N THR A 250 19.57 17.43 -7.66
CA THR A 250 19.36 18.70 -6.96
C THR A 250 20.32 18.87 -5.77
N GLY A 251 20.70 17.77 -5.13
CA GLY A 251 21.57 17.71 -3.96
C GLY A 251 20.97 18.48 -2.78
N ALA A 252 21.87 19.06 -1.96
CA ALA A 252 21.51 19.86 -0.78
C ALA A 252 20.68 21.13 -1.08
N LYS A 253 20.41 21.44 -2.36
CA LYS A 253 19.55 22.57 -2.75
C LYS A 253 18.07 22.21 -2.81
N LEU A 254 17.72 20.93 -2.65
CA LEU A 254 16.32 20.49 -2.60
C LEU A 254 15.65 21.07 -1.35
N SER A 255 14.61 21.88 -1.53
CA SER A 255 13.76 22.32 -0.43
C SER A 255 12.81 21.20 0.00
N PRO A 256 12.56 21.00 1.31
CA PRO A 256 11.55 20.05 1.80
C PRO A 256 10.12 20.36 1.31
N ASP A 257 9.84 21.62 0.95
CA ASP A 257 8.55 22.07 0.41
C ASP A 257 8.43 21.93 -1.11
N SER A 258 9.49 21.46 -1.78
CA SER A 258 9.46 21.29 -3.24
C SER A 258 8.68 20.04 -3.62
N ASN A 259 7.75 20.20 -4.57
CA ASN A 259 6.92 19.13 -5.14
C ASN A 259 7.10 19.00 -6.66
N SER A 260 8.11 19.65 -7.25
CA SER A 260 8.41 19.55 -8.68
C SER A 260 9.89 19.65 -9.01
N HIS A 261 10.30 19.00 -10.11
CA HIS A 261 11.65 19.02 -10.63
C HIS A 261 11.64 19.10 -12.16
N ARG A 262 12.37 20.06 -12.73
CA ARG A 262 12.47 20.23 -14.18
C ARG A 262 13.68 19.47 -14.73
N ARG A 263 13.49 18.70 -15.80
CA ARG A 263 14.55 18.03 -16.55
C ARG A 263 14.31 18.26 -18.05
N GLY A 264 15.08 19.18 -18.64
CA GLY A 264 14.78 19.67 -19.99
C GLY A 264 13.43 20.37 -20.01
N ASP A 265 12.59 20.03 -20.98
CA ASP A 265 11.24 20.60 -21.12
C ASP A 265 10.22 19.96 -20.17
N ASP A 266 10.52 18.76 -19.65
CA ASP A 266 9.64 18.03 -18.75
C ASP A 266 9.66 18.59 -17.32
N VAL A 267 8.49 18.60 -16.68
CA VAL A 267 8.31 18.87 -15.25
C VAL A 267 7.81 17.60 -14.58
N TYR A 268 8.62 17.05 -13.67
CA TYR A 268 8.28 15.89 -12.85
C TYR A 268 7.70 16.38 -11.53
N LEU A 269 6.43 16.06 -11.28
CA LEU A 269 5.68 16.37 -10.07
C LEU A 269 5.79 15.20 -9.09
N TYR A 270 6.19 15.48 -7.85
CA TYR A 270 6.39 14.50 -6.78
C TYR A 270 5.84 15.03 -5.46
N ASN A 271 6.01 14.27 -4.38
CA ASN A 271 5.64 14.70 -3.03
C ASN A 271 6.92 14.85 -2.20
N GLY A 272 7.22 16.10 -1.83
CA GLY A 272 8.37 16.44 -0.99
C GLY A 272 8.16 16.07 0.47
N PRO A 273 9.24 16.16 1.28
CA PRO A 273 9.21 15.85 2.71
C PRO A 273 8.08 16.55 3.48
N SER A 274 7.85 17.85 3.28
CA SER A 274 6.81 18.58 4.02
C SER A 274 5.41 18.03 3.74
N LEU A 275 5.09 17.77 2.47
CA LEU A 275 3.81 17.19 2.08
C LEU A 275 3.65 15.74 2.60
N MET A 276 4.73 14.96 2.65
CA MET A 276 4.70 13.61 3.24
C MET A 276 4.42 13.63 4.75
N TYR A 277 5.03 14.59 5.47
CA TYR A 277 4.72 14.81 6.89
C TYR A 277 3.25 15.21 7.08
N GLU A 278 2.74 16.15 6.29
CA GLU A 278 1.35 16.61 6.37
C GLU A 278 0.35 15.48 6.13
N LYS A 279 0.59 14.62 5.12
CA LYS A 279 -0.23 13.44 4.85
C LYS A 279 -0.25 12.49 6.05
N GLY A 280 0.92 12.17 6.61
CA GLY A 280 1.00 11.31 7.79
C GLY A 280 0.28 11.89 9.01
N ALA A 281 0.47 13.19 9.28
CA ALA A 281 -0.18 13.90 10.38
C ALA A 281 -1.71 13.98 10.21
N TYR A 282 -2.19 14.15 8.97
CA TYR A 282 -3.61 14.10 8.65
C TYR A 282 -4.22 12.73 8.97
N LEU A 283 -3.61 11.65 8.48
CA LEU A 283 -4.09 10.29 8.72
C LEU A 283 -4.18 9.98 10.22
N ARG A 284 -3.15 10.38 10.98
CA ARG A 284 -3.12 10.20 12.44
C ARG A 284 -4.23 10.95 13.16
N SER A 285 -4.39 12.25 12.85
CA SER A 285 -5.41 13.10 13.48
C SER A 285 -6.85 12.68 13.14
N HIS A 286 -7.06 11.99 12.01
CA HIS A 286 -8.38 11.55 11.54
C HIS A 286 -8.67 10.07 11.82
N ASN A 287 -7.78 9.39 12.54
CA ASN A 287 -7.87 7.97 12.89
C ASN A 287 -7.95 7.04 11.67
N ILE A 288 -7.27 7.38 10.58
CA ILE A 288 -7.09 6.48 9.43
C ILE A 288 -5.95 5.53 9.77
N LYS A 289 -6.14 4.22 9.50
CA LYS A 289 -5.23 3.16 9.94
C LYS A 289 -3.76 3.45 9.62
N GLY A 290 -3.51 3.96 8.41
CA GLY A 290 -2.21 4.53 8.09
C GLY A 290 -1.92 4.68 6.61
N ILE A 291 -0.65 4.55 6.27
CA ILE A 291 -0.08 4.93 4.98
C ILE A 291 0.54 3.73 4.28
N MET A 292 0.45 3.72 2.96
CA MET A 292 1.08 2.74 2.08
C MET A 292 2.04 3.47 1.13
N ILE A 293 3.23 2.95 0.94
CA ILE A 293 4.28 3.57 0.13
C ILE A 293 4.48 2.77 -1.16
N TRP A 294 4.39 3.45 -2.31
CA TRP A 294 4.86 2.95 -3.61
C TRP A 294 6.02 3.80 -4.14
N GLU A 295 7.25 3.30 -4.21
CA GLU A 295 7.77 2.13 -3.49
C GLU A 295 9.06 2.47 -2.73
N ILE A 296 9.36 1.68 -1.70
CA ILE A 296 10.28 2.07 -0.62
C ILE A 296 11.72 2.32 -1.10
N ALA A 297 12.17 1.63 -2.14
CA ALA A 297 13.52 1.74 -2.67
C ALA A 297 13.69 2.91 -3.66
N GLN A 298 12.66 3.74 -3.83
CA GLN A 298 12.75 5.00 -4.58
C GLN A 298 13.15 6.18 -3.71
N ASP A 299 13.14 6.03 -2.39
CA ASP A 299 13.59 7.06 -1.45
C ASP A 299 15.11 7.15 -1.39
N ILE A 300 15.60 8.21 -0.76
CA ILE A 300 16.99 8.33 -0.31
C ILE A 300 17.19 7.62 1.04
N PRO A 301 18.44 7.34 1.47
CA PRO A 301 18.69 6.67 2.75
C PRO A 301 18.02 7.38 3.92
N TYR A 302 17.34 6.62 4.78
CA TYR A 302 16.53 7.14 5.91
C TYR A 302 17.29 8.14 6.81
N LYS A 303 18.61 7.98 6.96
CA LYS A 303 19.44 8.88 7.79
C LYS A 303 19.45 10.32 7.27
N ASN A 304 19.15 10.52 5.99
CA ASN A 304 19.02 11.85 5.39
C ASN A 304 17.74 12.53 5.89
N GLU A 305 17.82 13.81 6.27
CA GLU A 305 16.68 14.58 6.77
C GLU A 305 15.60 14.81 5.71
N LEU A 306 15.96 14.73 4.43
CA LEU A 306 15.03 14.85 3.31
C LEU A 306 14.43 13.50 2.87
N SER A 307 14.67 12.39 3.59
CA SER A 307 13.99 11.13 3.30
C SER A 307 12.46 11.28 3.45
N LEU A 308 11.72 10.82 2.44
CA LEU A 308 10.26 10.83 2.47
C LEU A 308 9.73 9.92 3.57
N LEU A 309 10.33 8.74 3.76
CA LEU A 309 10.00 7.84 4.86
C LEU A 309 10.23 8.51 6.21
N ARG A 310 11.35 9.22 6.37
CA ARG A 310 11.65 9.93 7.62
C ARG A 310 10.61 11.01 7.92
N ALA A 311 10.14 11.76 6.92
CA ALA A 311 9.08 12.73 7.10
C ALA A 311 7.76 12.10 7.58
N ILE A 312 7.38 10.95 7.00
CA ILE A 312 6.21 10.17 7.44
C ILE A 312 6.40 9.70 8.88
N VAL A 313 7.56 9.12 9.23
CA VAL A 313 7.85 8.63 10.58
C VAL A 313 7.82 9.76 11.61
N LYS A 314 8.30 10.96 11.26
CA LYS A 314 8.24 12.14 12.11
C LYS A 314 6.79 12.49 12.47
N SER A 315 5.85 12.35 11.53
CA SER A 315 4.42 12.60 11.79
C SER A 315 3.79 11.66 12.83
N ASN A 316 4.44 10.55 13.20
CA ASN A 316 4.00 9.70 14.31
C ASN A 316 4.50 10.17 15.68
N ASN A 317 5.56 10.98 15.73
CA ASN A 317 6.27 11.31 16.97
C ASN A 317 6.00 12.74 17.49
N ASP A 318 5.49 13.62 16.63
CA ASP A 318 5.21 15.03 16.94
C ASP A 318 3.80 15.23 17.53
#